data_AF-A0A955AEP3-F1
#
_entry.id   AF-A0A955AEP3-F1
#
_cell.length_a   1.000
_cell.length_b   1.000
_cell.length_c   1.000
_cell.angle_alpha   90.00
_cell.angle_beta   90.00
_cell.angle_gamma   90.00
#
_symmetry.space_group_name_H-M   'P 1'
#
loop_
_entity.id
_entity.type
_entity.pdbx_description
1 polymer ?
#
loop_
_entity_poly.entity_id
_entity_poly.type
_entity_poly.pdbx_seq_one_letter_code
_entity_poly.pdbx_strand_id
1 'polypeptide(L)'
;MTYRQFGNNTLFRGLSPGRPVIIKFAEQIGIDASTMIPEFRDDGYLPEGLHVATVGEVTFRFGTKTPRRQRLALRLRRWIELARAVSAKRIFVDGSFVTAKPVPNDVDAVVWLPDDFVQRVSDGQPEAIELEAMLLTRHPEEIFAAEDRRDWDDWLEFFCGTREADGRRKGLVEIEL
;
A
#
# COMPACT_ATOMS: atom_id res chain seq x y z
N MET A 1 -46.08 4.46 42.89
CA MET A 1 -45.49 4.93 41.62
C MET A 1 -44.69 3.79 41.03
N THR A 2 -45.10 3.38 39.84
CA THR A 2 -44.59 2.31 38.99
C THR A 2 -43.30 2.75 38.30
N TYR A 3 -42.23 1.93 38.32
CA TYR A 3 -41.51 1.59 37.09
C TYR A 3 -40.59 0.36 37.24
N ARG A 4 -40.53 -0.40 36.15
CA ARG A 4 -39.94 -1.73 35.98
C ARG A 4 -38.40 -1.71 35.91
N GLN A 5 -37.84 -2.88 36.24
CA GLN A 5 -36.48 -3.34 35.95
C GLN A 5 -36.03 -3.10 34.50
N PHE A 6 -34.74 -2.87 34.30
CA PHE A 6 -33.91 -3.67 33.37
C PHE A 6 -32.48 -3.74 33.92
N GLY A 7 -31.94 -4.96 33.95
CA GLY A 7 -30.68 -5.29 34.62
C GLY A 7 -29.45 -4.80 33.86
N ASN A 8 -28.41 -4.45 34.63
CA ASN A 8 -27.06 -4.33 34.10
C ASN A 8 -26.23 -5.51 34.61
N ASN A 9 -26.02 -6.41 33.67
CA ASN A 9 -25.21 -7.60 33.79
C ASN A 9 -23.73 -7.22 33.90
N THR A 10 -23.03 -7.96 34.73
CA THR A 10 -21.66 -7.79 35.19
C THR A 10 -20.66 -8.08 34.07
N LEU A 11 -19.89 -7.11 33.59
CA LEU A 11 -18.88 -7.35 32.54
C LEU A 11 -17.67 -6.39 32.62
N PHE A 12 -17.06 -6.26 33.80
CA PHE A 12 -15.70 -5.68 33.92
C PHE A 12 -14.88 -6.42 34.97
N ARG A 13 -14.41 -7.62 34.63
CA ARG A 13 -13.21 -8.22 35.23
C ARG A 13 -12.43 -8.92 34.12
N GLY A 14 -11.19 -8.45 33.86
CA GLY A 14 -10.24 -9.16 33.01
C GLY A 14 -9.53 -8.36 31.92
N LEU A 15 -9.35 -7.04 32.04
CA LEU A 15 -8.48 -6.30 31.12
C LEU A 15 -7.02 -6.42 31.58
N SER A 16 -6.24 -7.22 30.86
CA SER A 16 -4.78 -7.20 30.92
C SER A 16 -4.28 -5.93 30.20
N PRO A 17 -3.39 -5.13 30.81
CA PRO A 17 -2.91 -3.90 30.18
C PRO A 17 -1.90 -4.25 29.09
N GLY A 18 -2.21 -3.94 27.83
CA GLY A 18 -1.20 -4.03 26.76
C GLY A 18 -1.66 -4.43 25.36
N ARG A 19 -2.95 -4.69 25.12
CA ARG A 19 -3.46 -4.88 23.73
C ARG A 19 -4.33 -3.68 23.33
N PRO A 20 -4.05 -2.97 22.22
CA PRO A 20 -4.90 -1.88 21.77
C PRO A 20 -6.30 -2.43 21.45
N VAL A 21 -7.31 -1.75 21.99
CA VAL A 21 -8.76 -2.09 21.93
C VAL A 21 -9.28 -2.31 20.50
N ILE A 22 -8.56 -1.79 19.50
CA ILE A 22 -8.89 -1.86 18.07
C ILE A 22 -8.95 -3.32 17.58
N ILE A 23 -8.07 -4.21 18.06
CA ILE A 23 -8.00 -5.59 17.56
C ILE A 23 -9.27 -6.39 17.92
N LYS A 24 -9.85 -6.14 19.11
CA LYS A 24 -11.08 -6.83 19.53
C LYS A 24 -12.34 -6.35 18.80
N PHE A 25 -12.34 -5.11 18.29
CA PHE A 25 -13.49 -4.60 17.55
C PHE A 25 -13.61 -5.28 16.19
N ALA A 26 -12.51 -5.56 15.50
CA ALA A 26 -12.52 -6.22 14.19
C ALA A 26 -13.02 -7.68 14.24
N GLU A 27 -12.64 -8.44 15.28
CA GLU A 27 -13.07 -9.84 15.46
C GLU A 27 -14.60 -9.98 15.66
N GLN A 28 -15.26 -8.94 16.17
CA GLN A 28 -16.68 -9.00 16.54
C GLN A 28 -17.65 -8.64 15.39
N ILE A 29 -17.12 -8.18 14.25
CA ILE A 29 -17.90 -7.72 13.09
C ILE A 29 -17.80 -8.64 11.86
N GLY A 30 -17.09 -9.77 11.95
CA GLY A 30 -16.94 -10.68 10.81
C GLY A 30 -16.26 -10.01 9.61
N ILE A 31 -15.37 -9.03 9.86
CA ILE A 31 -14.46 -8.54 8.83
C ILE A 31 -13.41 -9.63 8.64
N ASP A 32 -13.45 -10.28 7.48
CA ASP A 32 -12.45 -11.26 7.08
C ASP A 32 -11.05 -10.65 7.25
N ALA A 33 -10.17 -11.33 7.99
CA ALA A 33 -8.81 -10.89 8.25
C ALA A 33 -7.91 -10.92 7.00
N SER A 34 -8.48 -11.19 5.82
CA SER A 34 -7.81 -11.12 4.51
C SER A 34 -7.48 -9.69 4.04
N THR A 35 -7.91 -8.64 4.76
CA THR A 35 -7.80 -7.23 4.35
C THR A 35 -6.69 -6.44 5.05
N MET A 36 -5.96 -7.02 6.00
CA MET A 36 -4.82 -6.33 6.60
C MET A 36 -3.52 -6.73 5.91
N ILE A 37 -2.73 -5.73 5.51
CA ILE A 37 -1.32 -5.91 5.15
C ILE A 37 -0.66 -6.76 6.25
N PRO A 38 0.07 -7.84 5.97
CA PRO A 38 0.63 -8.73 7.02
C PRO A 38 1.69 -8.04 7.87
N GLU A 39 1.93 -8.48 9.10
CA GLU A 39 3.05 -7.97 9.91
C GLU A 39 4.41 -8.19 9.22
N PHE A 40 5.39 -7.35 9.54
CA PHE A 40 6.75 -7.58 9.06
C PHE A 40 7.32 -8.86 9.66
N ARG A 41 8.11 -9.57 8.87
CA ARG A 41 9.00 -10.63 9.35
C ARG A 41 10.11 -10.03 10.23
N ASP A 42 10.86 -10.88 10.91
CA ASP A 42 11.97 -10.47 11.78
C ASP A 42 13.08 -9.69 11.05
N ASP A 43 13.19 -9.86 9.73
CA ASP A 43 14.12 -9.10 8.89
C ASP A 43 13.60 -7.74 8.42
N GLY A 44 12.38 -7.36 8.84
CA GLY A 44 11.78 -6.07 8.54
C GLY A 44 11.13 -5.96 7.17
N TYR A 45 11.04 -7.06 6.41
CA TYR A 45 10.30 -7.13 5.15
C TYR A 45 8.90 -7.72 5.37
N LEU A 46 7.99 -7.49 4.42
CA LEU A 46 6.73 -8.22 4.38
C LEU A 46 6.98 -9.69 3.99
N PRO A 47 6.16 -10.65 4.46
CA PRO A 47 6.12 -12.00 3.93
C PRO A 47 5.98 -11.99 2.41
N GLU A 48 6.62 -12.93 1.73
CA GLU A 48 6.56 -13.01 0.26
C GLU A 48 5.11 -13.11 -0.24
N GLY A 49 4.81 -12.43 -1.34
CA GLY A 49 3.48 -12.33 -1.92
C GLY A 49 3.11 -10.92 -2.33
N LEU A 50 2.03 -10.80 -3.10
CA LEU A 50 1.43 -9.51 -3.45
C LEU A 50 0.21 -9.28 -2.55
N HIS A 51 0.33 -8.32 -1.63
CA HIS A 51 -0.69 -8.04 -0.62
C HIS A 51 -1.57 -6.89 -1.09
N VAL A 52 -2.84 -7.16 -1.39
CA VAL A 52 -3.80 -6.14 -1.80
C VAL A 52 -4.22 -5.29 -0.61
N ALA A 53 -4.24 -3.97 -0.77
CA ALA A 53 -4.68 -3.03 0.25
C ALA A 53 -5.26 -1.74 -0.35
N THR A 54 -6.05 -1.03 0.44
CA THR A 54 -6.54 0.30 0.10
C THR A 54 -5.44 1.37 0.29
N VAL A 55 -5.58 2.51 -0.41
CA VAL A 55 -4.74 3.70 -0.19
C VAL A 55 -4.72 4.15 1.28
N GLY A 56 -5.87 4.01 1.96
CA GLY A 56 -6.04 4.36 3.36
C GLY A 56 -5.18 3.48 4.27
N GLU A 57 -5.22 2.17 4.08
CA GLU A 57 -4.43 1.20 4.84
C GLU A 57 -2.93 1.40 4.63
N VAL A 58 -2.50 1.55 3.37
CA VAL A 58 -1.09 1.79 3.03
C VAL A 58 -0.60 3.09 3.66
N THR A 59 -1.37 4.17 3.56
CA THR A 59 -0.97 5.46 4.15
C THR A 59 -0.96 5.40 5.67
N PHE A 60 -1.97 4.78 6.29
CA PHE A 60 -2.05 4.64 7.75
C PHE A 60 -0.85 3.85 8.28
N ARG A 61 -0.55 2.72 7.64
CA ARG A 61 0.50 1.79 8.05
C ARG A 61 1.90 2.35 7.86
N PHE A 62 2.20 2.88 6.67
CA PHE A 62 3.57 3.23 6.29
C PHE A 62 3.85 4.74 6.30
N GLY A 63 2.82 5.58 6.21
CA GLY A 63 2.95 7.02 5.99
C GLY A 63 2.95 7.91 7.23
N THR A 64 2.57 7.40 8.41
CA THR A 64 2.21 8.27 9.56
C THR A 64 3.34 8.55 10.54
N LYS A 65 4.27 7.60 10.72
CA LYS A 65 5.20 7.56 11.87
C LYS A 65 6.24 8.67 11.89
N THR A 66 6.68 9.18 10.73
CA THR A 66 7.76 10.18 10.65
C THR A 66 7.49 11.20 9.54
N PRO A 67 8.05 12.43 9.62
CA PRO A 67 7.94 13.41 8.54
C PRO A 67 8.47 12.88 7.19
N ARG A 68 9.49 12.02 7.21
CA ARG A 68 10.01 11.38 5.98
C ARG A 68 8.95 10.47 5.36
N ARG A 69 8.32 9.62 6.16
CA ARG A 69 7.23 8.73 5.73
C ARG A 69 6.02 9.51 5.21
N GLN A 70 5.66 10.61 5.87
CA GLN A 70 4.57 11.48 5.42
C GLN A 70 4.85 12.07 4.03
N ARG A 71 6.08 12.54 3.77
CA ARG A 71 6.46 13.03 2.44
C ARG A 71 6.40 11.95 1.35
N LEU A 72 6.88 10.74 1.64
CA LEU A 72 6.78 9.62 0.69
C LEU A 72 5.32 9.21 0.46
N ALA A 73 4.48 9.25 1.50
CA ALA A 73 3.05 8.98 1.35
C ALA A 73 2.32 10.01 0.48
N LEU A 74 2.68 11.30 0.56
CA LEU A 74 2.12 12.34 -0.32
C LEU A 74 2.48 12.08 -1.79
N ARG A 75 3.72 11.66 -2.05
CA ARG A 75 4.17 11.27 -3.39
C ARG A 75 3.38 10.07 -3.91
N LEU A 76 3.27 9.01 -3.10
CA LEU A 76 2.48 7.84 -3.46
C LEU A 76 1.03 8.18 -3.77
N ARG A 77 0.40 9.07 -2.97
CA ARG A 77 -0.97 9.53 -3.24
C ARG A 77 -1.10 10.18 -4.61
N ARG A 78 -0.12 11.01 -5.02
CA ARG A 78 -0.14 11.62 -6.35
C ARG A 78 -0.09 10.58 -7.46
N TRP A 79 0.75 9.56 -7.33
CA TRP A 79 0.81 8.48 -8.32
C TRP A 79 -0.49 7.70 -8.41
N ILE A 80 -1.15 7.43 -7.28
CA ILE A 80 -2.45 6.72 -7.27
C ILE A 80 -3.54 7.60 -7.90
N GLU A 81 -3.55 8.90 -7.62
CA GLU A 81 -4.47 9.85 -8.25
C GLU A 81 -4.32 9.84 -9.78
N LEU A 82 -3.08 9.93 -10.28
CA LEU A 82 -2.80 9.87 -11.71
C LEU A 82 -3.17 8.50 -12.31
N ALA A 83 -2.81 7.40 -11.64
CA ALA A 83 -3.14 6.04 -12.06
C ALA A 83 -4.66 5.86 -12.20
N ARG A 84 -5.46 6.36 -11.25
CA ARG A 84 -6.93 6.36 -11.33
C ARG A 84 -7.43 7.21 -12.48
N ALA A 85 -6.91 8.43 -12.64
CA ALA A 85 -7.33 9.35 -13.69
C ALA A 85 -7.10 8.78 -15.10
N VAL A 86 -5.99 8.08 -15.29
CA VAL A 86 -5.71 7.41 -16.58
C VAL A 86 -6.37 6.03 -16.68
N SER A 87 -7.11 5.57 -15.67
CA SER A 87 -7.71 4.22 -15.65
C SER A 87 -6.65 3.10 -15.79
N ALA A 88 -5.52 3.26 -15.11
CA ALA A 88 -4.50 2.23 -15.00
C ALA A 88 -5.12 0.91 -14.50
N LYS A 89 -4.62 -0.20 -15.03
CA LYS A 89 -5.16 -1.53 -14.76
C LYS A 89 -4.86 -1.97 -13.33
N ARG A 90 -3.63 -1.71 -12.86
CA ARG A 90 -3.11 -2.12 -11.54
C ARG A 90 -1.97 -1.20 -11.11
N ILE A 91 -1.70 -1.13 -9.81
CA ILE A 91 -0.49 -0.50 -9.28
C ILE A 91 0.01 -1.28 -8.06
N PHE A 92 1.31 -1.50 -7.94
CA PHE A 92 1.92 -1.97 -6.69
C PHE A 92 3.02 -1.03 -6.22
N VAL A 93 3.33 -1.12 -4.93
CA VAL A 93 4.37 -0.33 -4.27
C VAL A 93 5.39 -1.19 -3.54
N ASP A 94 6.59 -0.66 -3.46
CA ASP A 94 7.75 -1.22 -2.80
C ASP A 94 8.71 -0.11 -2.31
N GLY A 95 10.02 -0.30 -2.41
CA GLY A 95 11.02 0.55 -1.79
C GLY A 95 11.10 0.34 -0.28
N SER A 96 12.04 1.07 0.33
CA SER A 96 12.22 1.04 1.79
C SER A 96 11.01 1.60 2.55
N PHE A 97 10.11 2.35 1.90
CA PHE A 97 8.84 2.81 2.47
C PHE A 97 7.97 1.66 3.02
N VAL A 98 7.91 0.54 2.31
CA VAL A 98 7.09 -0.64 2.64
C VAL A 98 7.87 -1.65 3.51
N THR A 99 8.82 -1.15 4.31
CA THR A 99 9.64 -1.97 5.24
C THR A 99 9.58 -1.42 6.67
N ALA A 100 10.12 -2.19 7.61
CA ALA A 100 10.25 -1.78 9.02
C ALA A 100 11.27 -0.65 9.25
N LYS A 101 12.04 -0.24 8.23
CA LYS A 101 13.07 0.81 8.36
C LYS A 101 12.49 2.09 8.96
N PRO A 102 13.02 2.62 10.08
CA PRO A 102 12.44 3.80 10.74
C PRO A 102 12.41 5.04 9.82
N VAL A 103 13.47 5.21 9.04
CA VAL A 103 13.64 6.30 8.07
C VAL A 103 13.83 5.70 6.67
N PRO A 104 12.76 5.60 5.86
CA PRO A 104 12.86 5.11 4.50
C PRO A 104 13.48 6.15 3.55
N ASN A 105 14.25 5.64 2.59
CA ASN A 105 14.94 6.41 1.55
C ASN A 105 14.05 6.67 0.33
N ASP A 106 13.14 5.76 0.00
CA ASP A 106 12.43 5.73 -1.28
C ASP A 106 11.05 5.07 -1.10
N VAL A 107 10.14 5.34 -2.04
CA VAL A 107 8.90 4.58 -2.24
C VAL A 107 8.85 4.21 -3.70
N ASP A 108 9.06 2.94 -4.04
CA ASP A 108 9.02 2.51 -5.44
C ASP A 108 7.59 2.12 -5.83
N ALA A 109 7.22 2.26 -7.11
CA ALA A 109 5.92 1.87 -7.63
C ALA A 109 5.99 1.39 -9.08
N VAL A 110 5.14 0.42 -9.42
CA VAL A 110 4.92 -0.02 -10.80
C VAL A 110 3.45 0.16 -11.12
N VAL A 111 3.17 0.91 -12.18
CA VAL A 111 1.80 1.14 -12.69
C VAL A 111 1.60 0.39 -14.00
N TRP A 112 0.53 -0.39 -14.08
CA TRP A 112 0.11 -1.01 -15.33
C TRP A 112 -0.80 -0.06 -16.10
N LEU A 113 -0.27 0.50 -17.18
CA LEU A 113 -0.94 1.49 -18.01
C LEU A 113 -2.12 0.89 -18.81
N PRO A 114 -3.15 1.69 -19.15
CA PRO A 114 -4.19 1.27 -20.08
C PRO A 114 -3.64 1.17 -21.51
N ASP A 115 -4.30 0.40 -22.37
CA ASP A 115 -3.82 0.16 -23.75
C ASP A 115 -3.84 1.43 -24.62
N ASP A 116 -4.67 2.42 -24.26
CA ASP A 116 -4.80 3.70 -24.95
C ASP A 116 -3.92 4.82 -24.35
N PHE A 117 -3.02 4.51 -23.39
CA PHE A 117 -2.25 5.53 -22.67
C PHE A 117 -1.46 6.47 -23.60
N VAL A 118 -0.73 5.92 -24.58
CA VAL A 118 0.05 6.71 -25.55
C VAL A 118 -0.84 7.63 -26.39
N GLN A 119 -2.06 7.19 -26.72
CA GLN A 119 -3.02 8.02 -27.43
C GLN A 119 -3.49 9.17 -26.54
N ARG A 120 -3.78 8.92 -25.25
CA ARG A 120 -4.18 9.96 -24.30
C ARG A 120 -3.12 11.04 -24.11
N VAL A 121 -1.85 10.65 -24.07
CA VAL A 121 -0.72 11.59 -24.08
C VAL A 121 -0.74 12.43 -25.36
N SER A 122 -0.85 11.77 -26.52
CA SER A 122 -0.87 12.44 -27.83
C SER A 122 -2.04 13.41 -27.98
N ASP A 123 -3.19 13.08 -27.37
CA ASP A 123 -4.39 13.91 -27.35
C ASP A 123 -4.31 15.09 -26.36
N GLY A 124 -3.22 15.18 -25.59
CA GLY A 124 -3.00 16.29 -24.68
C GLY A 124 -3.70 16.16 -23.32
N GLN A 125 -4.07 14.95 -22.90
CA GLN A 125 -4.73 14.75 -21.60
C GLN A 125 -3.75 15.09 -20.45
N PRO A 126 -4.09 16.04 -19.56
CA PRO A 126 -3.14 16.55 -18.57
C PRO A 126 -2.57 15.47 -17.64
N GLU A 127 -3.40 14.56 -17.15
CA GLU A 127 -2.99 13.52 -16.22
C GLU A 127 -2.12 12.45 -16.89
N ALA A 128 -2.37 12.16 -18.17
CA ALA A 128 -1.53 11.26 -18.96
C ALA A 128 -0.15 11.87 -19.23
N ILE A 129 -0.10 13.16 -19.61
CA ILE A 129 1.15 13.89 -19.80
C ILE A 129 1.95 13.95 -18.50
N GLU A 130 1.29 14.25 -17.38
CA GLU A 130 1.99 14.32 -16.09
C GLU A 130 2.55 12.96 -15.68
N LEU A 131 1.77 11.88 -15.82
CA LEU A 131 2.24 10.54 -15.51
C LEU A 131 3.39 10.11 -16.44
N GLU A 132 3.29 10.38 -17.74
CA GLU A 132 4.37 10.13 -18.70
C GLU A 132 5.64 10.90 -18.32
N ALA A 133 5.52 12.19 -18.00
CA ALA A 133 6.65 13.00 -17.55
C ALA A 133 7.32 12.40 -16.31
N MET A 134 6.55 11.89 -15.34
CA MET A 134 7.11 11.20 -14.16
C MET A 134 7.83 9.91 -14.53
N LEU A 135 7.26 9.10 -15.44
CA LEU A 135 7.85 7.85 -15.91
C LEU A 135 9.15 8.07 -16.70
N LEU A 136 9.20 9.10 -17.55
CA LEU A 136 10.36 9.43 -18.38
C LEU A 136 11.48 10.07 -17.59
N THR A 137 11.15 11.06 -16.76
CA THR A 137 12.17 11.79 -16.00
C THR A 137 12.67 10.97 -14.82
N ARG A 138 11.87 9.98 -14.38
CA ARG A 138 12.09 9.26 -13.12
C ARG A 138 12.42 10.28 -12.03
N HIS A 139 11.70 11.40 -12.01
CA HIS A 139 11.86 12.42 -11.00
C HIS A 139 10.57 12.48 -10.20
N PRO A 140 10.52 11.80 -9.05
CA PRO A 140 11.60 11.05 -8.36
C PRO A 140 11.80 9.62 -8.90
N GLU A 141 13.00 9.03 -8.71
CA GLU A 141 13.54 7.83 -9.42
C GLU A 141 12.90 6.49 -9.02
N GLU A 142 11.57 6.46 -9.02
CA GLU A 142 10.84 5.56 -8.13
C GLU A 142 9.53 5.03 -8.76
N ILE A 143 9.10 5.49 -9.93
CA ILE A 143 7.91 4.94 -10.62
C ILE A 143 8.25 4.35 -12.00
N PHE A 144 7.68 3.19 -12.29
CA PHE A 144 7.90 2.40 -13.49
C PHE A 144 6.57 2.02 -14.16
N ALA A 145 6.61 1.79 -15.47
CA ALA A 145 5.45 1.36 -16.24
C ALA A 145 5.53 -0.13 -16.59
N ALA A 146 4.39 -0.80 -16.52
CA ALA A 146 4.12 -2.04 -17.22
C ALA A 146 3.13 -1.75 -18.35
N GLU A 147 3.46 -2.12 -19.59
CA GLU A 147 2.56 -1.92 -20.73
C GLU A 147 1.64 -3.13 -20.90
N ASP A 148 2.17 -4.33 -20.65
CA ASP A 148 1.41 -5.57 -20.74
C ASP A 148 1.60 -6.49 -19.51
N ARG A 149 0.99 -7.69 -19.59
CA ARG A 149 1.07 -8.69 -18.53
C ARG A 149 2.49 -9.17 -18.27
N ARG A 150 3.30 -9.32 -19.32
CA ARG A 150 4.67 -9.83 -19.21
C ARG A 150 5.53 -8.82 -18.48
N ASP A 151 5.43 -7.54 -18.84
CA ASP A 151 6.12 -6.47 -18.11
C ASP A 151 5.73 -6.44 -16.63
N TRP A 152 4.44 -6.61 -16.34
CA TRP A 152 3.95 -6.64 -14.96
C TRP A 152 4.54 -7.81 -14.17
N ASP A 153 4.56 -9.01 -14.76
CA ASP A 153 5.11 -10.21 -14.12
C ASP A 153 6.64 -10.11 -13.95
N ASP A 154 7.36 -9.53 -14.93
CA ASP A 154 8.80 -9.24 -14.84
C ASP A 154 9.11 -8.25 -13.72
N TRP A 155 8.29 -7.21 -13.56
CA TRP A 155 8.41 -6.26 -12.46
C TRP A 155 8.13 -6.90 -11.10
N LEU A 156 7.13 -7.76 -10.98
CA LEU A 156 6.88 -8.51 -9.75
C LEU A 156 8.10 -9.38 -9.37
N GLU A 157 8.65 -10.09 -10.36
CA GLU A 157 9.84 -10.93 -10.15
C GLU A 157 11.06 -10.09 -9.75
N PHE A 158 11.26 -8.92 -10.35
CA PHE A 158 12.34 -8.01 -9.97
C PHE A 158 12.17 -7.47 -8.53
N PHE A 159 11.01 -6.89 -8.22
CA PHE A 159 10.80 -6.18 -6.96
C PHE A 159 10.63 -7.09 -5.75
N CYS A 160 10.19 -8.34 -5.94
CA CYS A 160 10.14 -9.30 -4.83
C CYS A 160 11.54 -9.71 -4.34
N GLY A 161 12.60 -9.47 -5.10
CA GLY A 161 13.98 -9.69 -4.67
C GLY A 161 14.42 -8.69 -3.60
N THR A 162 15.21 -9.14 -2.62
CA THR A 162 15.91 -8.23 -1.71
C THR A 162 17.33 -7.95 -2.21
N ARG A 163 17.97 -6.91 -1.64
CA ARG A 163 19.40 -6.61 -1.89
C ARG A 163 20.33 -7.42 -0.99
N GLU A 164 19.78 -8.35 -0.20
CA GLU A 164 20.54 -9.18 0.74
C GLU A 164 21.25 -10.30 -0.01
N ALA A 165 22.44 -10.69 0.46
CA ALA A 165 23.28 -11.67 -0.21
C ALA A 165 22.71 -13.11 -0.21
N ASP A 166 21.73 -13.39 0.66
CA ASP A 166 21.10 -14.70 0.78
C ASP A 166 19.96 -14.95 -0.22
N GLY A 167 19.66 -13.96 -1.09
CA GLY A 167 18.64 -14.09 -2.12
C GLY A 167 17.22 -14.21 -1.58
N ARG A 168 16.98 -13.86 -0.31
CA ARG A 168 15.63 -13.89 0.25
C ARG A 168 14.70 -12.97 -0.53
N ARG A 169 13.43 -13.34 -0.60
CA ARG A 169 12.37 -12.56 -1.25
C ARG A 169 11.52 -11.83 -0.22
N LYS A 170 10.78 -10.82 -0.66
CA LYS A 170 9.91 -9.97 0.17
C LYS A 170 8.54 -9.80 -0.48
N GLY A 171 7.57 -9.44 0.34
CA GLY A 171 6.24 -9.06 -0.14
C GLY A 171 6.20 -7.66 -0.74
N LEU A 172 5.28 -7.50 -1.68
CA LEU A 172 4.91 -6.24 -2.33
C LEU A 172 3.48 -5.87 -1.91
N VAL A 173 3.09 -4.61 -2.08
CA VAL A 173 1.73 -4.17 -1.77
C VAL A 173 1.04 -3.68 -3.04
N GLU A 174 0.01 -4.37 -3.48
CA GLU A 174 -0.88 -3.90 -4.53
C GLU A 174 -1.91 -2.94 -3.94
N ILE A 175 -2.17 -1.84 -4.64
CA ILE A 175 -3.13 -0.83 -4.20
C ILE A 175 -4.38 -0.90 -5.06
N GLU A 176 -5.53 -0.95 -4.41
CA GLU A 176 -6.82 -0.86 -5.07
C GLU A 176 -7.03 0.53 -5.72
N LEU A 177 -7.10 0.53 -7.05
CA LEU A 177 -7.37 1.72 -7.88
C LEU A 177 -8.86 2.03 -7.93
#